data_AF-A0A7M7PFQ4-F1
#
_entry.id   AF-A0A7M7PFQ4-F1
#
_cell.length_a   1.000
_cell.length_b   1.000
_cell.length_c   1.000
_cell.angle_alpha   90.00
_cell.angle_beta   90.00
_cell.angle_gamma   90.00
#
_symmetry.space_group_name_H-M   'P 1'
#
loop_
_entity.id
_entity.type
_entity.pdbx_description
1 polymer ?
#
loop_
_entity_poly.entity_id
_entity_poly.type
_entity_poly.pdbx_seq_one_letter_code
_entity_poly.pdbx_strand_id
1 'polypeptide(L)'
;MAIIRNSDLDGDETSEDVNLCGGSPSKSEQKNVALPVKSLSLAWELGKALCLDDDAIVSYVAPFDSAAMNRLAWQLLNKRCKRLGIQEKKVLMTKLLQDYNIRDCDAGLDEISKRMCTTPDLLDLSRRLDLAASEILQVMSISVSFPPTLIRHIVLEMLQEWVRHGGTRRRLLEIAQAFRFNDAAGEIATAMEHHPGFLDPFSHSIINHDGGELKLDELDIRVSIPAGAIPKGMRSVVTLSVPNRCSSKIPLKDGDVLITPVIECSFTQKLLKPATVSLPHCIHPEQNQDDLICLSLYTKLGPGTFGYRSLLPNSSRDFHISEDMVEFSTHHLQLWALSSSNFRGVQFTCEVFQPRFMLSSQKPTMRICIAHPCNRYPDDMYRRQGTLMEPFYQVATVIKFSLESKEDDLKLVCLSDSEQVQKTVPVRCLLNGECDTFELLSSHAEGGAKSICLRIEQGTSTLAEQQIPISIEVEPDDEVSDT
;
A
#
# COMPACT_ATOMS: atom_id res chain seq x y z
N MET A 1 25.69 6.42 6.60
CA MET A 1 24.30 6.51 6.12
C MET A 1 23.73 7.81 6.65
N ALA A 2 23.22 8.66 5.77
CA ALA A 2 22.64 9.95 6.14
C ALA A 2 21.11 9.85 6.07
N ILE A 3 20.39 10.74 6.78
CA ILE A 3 18.93 10.66 6.99
C ILE A 3 18.25 11.87 6.35
N ILE A 4 17.16 11.62 5.62
CA ILE A 4 16.28 12.63 5.04
C ILE A 4 14.86 12.40 5.60
N ARG A 5 14.16 13.49 5.91
CA ARG A 5 12.77 13.48 6.39
C ARG A 5 11.89 14.13 5.34
N ASN A 6 10.83 13.46 4.91
CA ASN A 6 9.78 14.08 4.11
C ASN A 6 8.77 14.77 5.03
N SER A 7 8.37 15.98 4.64
CA SER A 7 7.37 16.81 5.32
C SER A 7 5.94 16.59 4.84
N ASP A 8 5.76 15.82 3.77
CA ASP A 8 4.45 15.64 3.16
C ASP A 8 3.72 14.48 3.85
N LEU A 9 2.63 14.84 4.53
CA LEU A 9 1.62 13.92 5.05
C LEU A 9 1.05 13.13 3.87
N ASP A 10 0.97 11.81 4.04
CA ASP A 10 0.32 10.88 3.11
C ASP A 10 -1.05 11.45 2.69
N GLY A 11 -1.18 11.80 1.42
CA GLY A 11 -2.38 12.40 0.85
C GLY A 11 -3.52 11.39 0.78
N ASP A 12 -4.72 11.88 1.08
CA ASP A 12 -6.01 11.18 1.12
C ASP A 12 -6.25 10.38 -0.18
N GLU A 13 -6.20 9.05 -0.10
CA GLU A 13 -6.56 8.15 -1.20
C GLU A 13 -8.07 8.23 -1.45
N THR A 14 -8.44 8.68 -2.64
CA THR A 14 -9.84 8.78 -3.08
C THR A 14 -10.52 7.41 -3.15
N SER A 15 -11.83 7.39 -2.89
CA SER A 15 -12.70 6.21 -2.69
C SER A 15 -12.80 5.17 -3.83
N GLU A 16 -12.07 5.31 -4.93
CA GLU A 16 -12.01 4.30 -5.99
C GLU A 16 -10.88 3.25 -5.77
N ASP A 17 -9.97 3.46 -4.82
CA ASP A 17 -8.79 2.61 -4.58
C ASP A 17 -9.07 1.30 -3.80
N VAL A 18 -10.33 1.05 -3.42
CA VAL A 18 -10.71 -0.12 -2.58
C VAL A 18 -10.45 -1.47 -3.26
N ASN A 19 -10.35 -1.49 -4.59
CA ASN A 19 -10.02 -2.70 -5.36
C ASN A 19 -8.52 -2.94 -5.56
N LEU A 20 -7.63 -1.98 -5.26
CA LEU A 20 -6.20 -2.13 -5.52
C LEU A 20 -5.45 -2.86 -4.38
N CYS A 21 -6.05 -2.95 -3.19
CA CYS A 21 -5.42 -3.51 -2.00
C CYS A 21 -5.75 -5.00 -1.73
N GLY A 22 -5.98 -5.77 -2.80
CA GLY A 22 -6.11 -7.22 -2.75
C GLY A 22 -7.50 -7.71 -2.32
N GLY A 23 -8.53 -6.86 -2.42
CA GLY A 23 -9.93 -7.16 -2.14
C GLY A 23 -10.32 -7.20 -0.66
N SER A 24 -11.60 -7.44 -0.38
CA SER A 24 -12.11 -7.58 0.99
C SER A 24 -11.71 -8.94 1.60
N PRO A 25 -11.29 -8.99 2.87
CA PRO A 25 -10.99 -10.24 3.54
C PRO A 25 -12.20 -11.18 3.64
N SER A 26 -11.97 -12.45 3.35
CA SER A 26 -12.98 -13.51 3.50
C SER A 26 -13.31 -13.80 4.96
N LYS A 27 -14.47 -14.43 5.19
CA LYS A 27 -14.87 -14.91 6.53
C LYS A 27 -13.88 -15.93 7.11
N SER A 28 -13.14 -16.66 6.28
CA SER A 28 -12.14 -17.63 6.75
C SER A 28 -10.91 -16.90 7.30
N GLU A 29 -10.40 -15.92 6.54
CA GLU A 29 -9.25 -15.10 6.95
C GLU A 29 -9.54 -14.36 8.28
N GLN A 30 -10.74 -13.77 8.40
CA GLN A 30 -11.20 -13.14 9.64
C GLN A 30 -11.21 -14.13 10.83
N LYS A 31 -11.69 -15.37 10.62
CA LYS A 31 -11.70 -16.42 11.64
C LYS A 31 -10.30 -16.82 12.09
N ASN A 32 -9.34 -16.82 11.18
CA ASN A 32 -7.96 -17.22 11.47
C ASN A 32 -7.19 -16.12 12.21
N VAL A 33 -7.49 -14.85 11.94
CA VAL A 33 -6.99 -13.71 12.75
C VAL A 33 -7.62 -13.67 14.14
N ALA A 34 -8.90 -14.02 14.28
CA ALA A 34 -9.57 -14.03 15.58
C ALA A 34 -9.15 -15.20 16.48
N LEU A 35 -8.77 -16.35 15.90
CA LEU A 35 -8.41 -17.58 16.63
C LEU A 35 -7.30 -17.41 17.69
N PRO A 36 -6.16 -16.72 17.42
CA PRO A 36 -5.09 -16.54 18.40
C PRO A 36 -5.44 -15.54 19.51
N VAL A 37 -6.53 -14.77 19.40
CA VAL A 37 -6.90 -13.75 20.39
C VAL A 37 -7.59 -14.38 21.59
N LYS A 38 -6.85 -14.49 22.70
CA LYS A 38 -7.31 -15.21 23.92
C LYS A 38 -7.55 -14.32 25.14
N SER A 39 -7.30 -13.03 25.05
CA SER A 39 -7.46 -12.10 26.16
C SER A 39 -8.14 -10.81 25.71
N LEU A 40 -8.83 -10.16 26.65
CA LEU A 40 -9.51 -8.91 26.37
C LEU A 40 -8.53 -7.77 26.03
N SER A 41 -7.37 -7.73 26.70
CA SER A 41 -6.31 -6.77 26.37
C SER A 41 -5.84 -6.92 24.93
N LEU A 42 -5.67 -8.16 24.43
CA LEU A 42 -5.26 -8.38 23.05
C LEU A 42 -6.37 -8.02 22.05
N ALA A 43 -7.64 -8.25 22.39
CA ALA A 43 -8.78 -7.82 21.58
C ALA A 43 -8.88 -6.28 21.49
N TRP A 44 -8.59 -5.56 22.58
CA TRP A 44 -8.52 -4.10 22.59
C TRP A 44 -7.42 -3.59 21.65
N GLU A 45 -6.19 -4.09 21.80
CA GLU A 45 -5.07 -3.68 20.95
C GLU A 45 -5.38 -3.96 19.47
N LEU A 46 -6.00 -5.10 19.16
CA LEU A 46 -6.44 -5.42 17.81
C LEU A 46 -7.49 -4.42 17.31
N GLY A 47 -8.47 -4.05 18.14
CA GLY A 47 -9.46 -3.02 17.80
C GLY A 47 -8.83 -1.66 17.49
N LYS A 48 -7.80 -1.27 18.26
CA LYS A 48 -7.03 -0.06 17.99
C LYS A 48 -6.26 -0.15 16.67
N ALA A 49 -5.67 -1.30 16.36
CA ALA A 49 -4.96 -1.51 15.08
C ALA A 49 -5.89 -1.48 13.86
N LEU A 50 -7.16 -1.86 14.04
CA LEU A 50 -8.24 -1.73 13.07
C LEU A 50 -8.81 -0.29 12.98
N CYS A 51 -8.26 0.65 13.74
CA CYS A 51 -8.71 2.05 13.82
C CYS A 51 -10.17 2.20 14.26
N LEU A 52 -10.69 1.27 15.07
CA LEU A 52 -12.02 1.39 15.65
C LEU A 52 -12.03 2.46 16.76
N ASP A 53 -13.16 3.16 16.87
CA ASP A 53 -13.40 4.11 17.94
C ASP A 53 -13.41 3.40 19.31
N ASP A 54 -12.91 4.09 20.33
CA ASP A 54 -12.78 3.54 21.68
C ASP A 54 -14.14 3.13 22.27
N ASP A 55 -15.18 3.94 22.08
CA ASP A 55 -16.54 3.64 22.55
C ASP A 55 -17.16 2.49 21.74
N ALA A 56 -16.82 2.37 20.46
CA ALA A 56 -17.22 1.24 19.63
C ALA A 56 -16.60 -0.06 20.14
N ILE A 57 -15.31 -0.09 20.46
CA ILE A 57 -14.65 -1.30 21.01
C ILE A 57 -15.26 -1.67 22.37
N VAL A 58 -15.51 -0.69 23.26
CA VAL A 58 -16.21 -0.94 24.53
C VAL A 58 -17.60 -1.54 24.28
N SER A 59 -18.29 -1.11 23.23
CA SER A 59 -19.61 -1.63 22.87
C SER A 59 -19.62 -3.11 22.52
N TYR A 60 -18.61 -3.60 21.81
CA TYR A 60 -18.47 -5.03 21.51
C TYR A 60 -18.10 -5.86 22.75
N VAL A 61 -17.33 -5.27 23.66
CA VAL A 61 -16.79 -5.98 24.82
C VAL A 61 -17.77 -5.99 26.02
N ALA A 62 -18.65 -4.99 26.09
CA ALA A 62 -19.56 -4.80 27.21
C ALA A 62 -20.37 -6.07 27.53
N PRO A 63 -20.54 -6.41 28.83
CA PRO A 63 -21.33 -7.57 29.21
C PRO A 63 -22.78 -7.46 28.73
N PHE A 64 -23.30 -8.53 28.14
CA PHE A 64 -24.71 -8.63 27.77
C PHE A 64 -25.64 -8.85 28.97
N ASP A 65 -25.09 -9.28 30.12
CA ASP A 65 -25.82 -9.54 31.36
C ASP A 65 -25.93 -8.27 32.23
N SER A 66 -27.15 -7.87 32.55
CA SER A 66 -27.42 -6.70 33.41
C SER A 66 -26.75 -6.82 34.79
N ALA A 67 -26.61 -8.03 35.35
CA ALA A 67 -25.93 -8.17 36.65
C ALA A 67 -24.41 -7.92 36.54
N ALA A 68 -23.76 -8.32 35.45
CA ALA A 68 -22.37 -8.05 35.14
C ALA A 68 -22.16 -6.57 34.82
N MET A 69 -23.10 -5.94 34.11
CA MET A 69 -23.11 -4.48 33.87
C MET A 69 -23.19 -3.70 35.17
N ASN A 70 -24.12 -4.03 36.06
CA ASN A 70 -24.25 -3.39 37.37
C ASN A 70 -22.96 -3.56 38.20
N ARG A 71 -22.38 -4.77 38.22
CA ARG A 71 -21.10 -5.03 38.92
C ARG A 71 -19.97 -4.18 38.34
N LEU A 72 -19.88 -4.07 37.02
CA LEU A 72 -18.86 -3.25 36.35
C LEU A 72 -19.04 -1.76 36.68
N ALA A 73 -20.25 -1.23 36.56
CA ALA A 73 -20.58 0.15 36.89
C ALA A 73 -20.23 0.48 38.34
N TRP A 74 -20.58 -0.40 39.28
CA TRP A 74 -20.23 -0.26 40.68
C TRP A 74 -18.72 -0.19 40.89
N GLN A 75 -17.95 -1.04 40.20
CA GLN A 75 -16.49 -1.03 40.31
C GLN A 75 -15.85 0.23 39.71
N LEU A 76 -16.38 0.76 38.61
CA LEU A 76 -15.92 2.02 38.02
C LEU A 76 -16.16 3.19 38.97
N LEU A 77 -17.37 3.27 39.53
CA LEU A 77 -17.73 4.25 40.55
C LEU A 77 -16.80 4.18 41.76
N ASN A 78 -16.55 2.97 42.27
CA ASN A 78 -15.66 2.76 43.41
C ASN A 78 -14.21 3.15 43.07
N LYS A 79 -13.72 2.80 41.88
CA LYS A 79 -12.39 3.18 41.39
C LYS A 79 -12.23 4.70 41.32
N ARG A 80 -13.21 5.44 40.77
CA ARG A 80 -13.18 6.91 40.74
C ARG A 80 -13.27 7.50 42.14
N CYS A 81 -14.19 7.02 42.98
CA CYS A 81 -14.34 7.50 44.36
C CYS A 81 -13.07 7.33 45.19
N LYS A 82 -12.28 6.27 44.98
CA LYS A 82 -11.02 6.04 45.69
C LYS A 82 -9.92 7.05 45.35
N ARG A 83 -10.02 7.73 44.19
CA ARG A 83 -9.05 8.75 43.76
C ARG A 83 -9.39 10.16 44.26
N LEU A 84 -10.57 10.34 44.85
CA LEU A 84 -11.10 11.64 45.24
C LEU A 84 -11.02 11.85 46.76
N GLY A 85 -10.83 13.11 47.17
CA GLY A 85 -10.99 13.51 48.56
C GLY A 85 -12.44 13.37 49.04
N ILE A 86 -12.66 13.38 50.36
CA ILE A 86 -13.98 13.21 50.98
C ILE A 86 -15.00 14.24 50.44
N GLN A 87 -14.59 15.49 50.30
CA GLN A 87 -15.45 16.57 49.82
C GLN A 87 -15.77 16.44 48.33
N GLU A 88 -14.77 16.11 47.51
CA GLU A 88 -14.93 15.90 46.07
C GLU A 88 -15.82 14.70 45.77
N LYS A 89 -15.68 13.61 46.55
CA LYS A 89 -16.54 12.45 46.47
C LYS A 89 -18.00 12.81 46.74
N LYS A 90 -18.27 13.63 47.77
CA LYS A 90 -19.63 14.09 48.10
C LYS A 90 -20.21 14.93 46.97
N VAL A 91 -19.43 15.84 46.39
CA VAL A 91 -19.86 16.67 45.24
C VAL A 91 -20.18 15.81 44.03
N LEU A 92 -19.28 14.88 43.66
CA LEU A 92 -19.51 13.97 42.54
C LEU A 92 -20.77 13.12 42.75
N MET A 93 -20.94 12.55 43.94
CA MET A 93 -22.09 11.69 44.24
C MET A 93 -23.41 12.47 44.18
N THR A 94 -23.47 13.67 44.77
CA THR A 94 -24.67 14.53 44.68
C THR A 94 -25.00 14.87 43.24
N LYS A 95 -23.99 15.20 42.42
CA LYS A 95 -24.18 15.50 41.00
C LYS A 95 -24.73 14.29 40.23
N LEU A 96 -24.15 13.11 40.41
CA LEU A 96 -24.61 11.88 39.74
C LEU A 96 -26.03 11.49 40.16
N LEU A 97 -26.38 11.61 41.43
CA LEU A 97 -27.74 11.33 41.91
C LEU A 97 -28.77 12.29 41.29
N GLN A 98 -28.41 13.57 41.14
CA GLN A 98 -29.24 14.55 40.46
C GLN A 98 -29.37 14.23 38.96
N ASP A 99 -28.26 13.95 38.30
CA ASP A 99 -28.20 13.62 36.87
C ASP A 99 -29.06 12.39 36.52
N TYR A 100 -29.09 11.38 37.39
CA TYR A 100 -29.90 10.17 37.22
C TYR A 100 -31.29 10.23 37.90
N ASN A 101 -31.69 11.38 38.44
CA ASN A 101 -32.97 11.59 39.13
C ASN A 101 -33.24 10.59 40.29
N ILE A 102 -32.21 10.24 41.07
CA ILE A 102 -32.32 9.32 42.21
C ILE A 102 -32.60 10.12 43.49
N ARG A 103 -33.69 9.77 44.19
CA ARG A 103 -34.17 10.50 45.39
C ARG A 103 -33.64 9.95 46.71
N ASP A 104 -33.11 8.73 46.71
CA ASP A 104 -32.59 8.05 47.90
C ASP A 104 -31.06 8.17 47.96
N CYS A 105 -30.57 8.91 48.96
CA CYS A 105 -29.15 9.29 49.09
C CYS A 105 -28.33 8.29 49.92
N ASP A 106 -28.97 7.40 50.68
CA ASP A 106 -28.28 6.56 51.67
C ASP A 106 -27.62 5.30 51.05
N ALA A 107 -28.04 4.92 49.82
CA ALA A 107 -27.48 3.80 49.05
C ALA A 107 -27.02 4.20 47.62
N GLY A 108 -26.61 5.46 47.44
CA GLY A 108 -26.44 6.08 46.11
C GLY A 108 -25.54 5.34 45.11
N LEU A 109 -24.45 4.69 45.57
CA LEU A 109 -23.58 3.91 44.67
C LEU A 109 -24.29 2.71 44.06
N ASP A 110 -25.03 1.97 44.89
CA ASP A 110 -25.73 0.77 44.45
C ASP A 110 -26.89 1.16 43.53
N GLU A 111 -27.59 2.24 43.84
CA GLU A 111 -28.73 2.70 43.05
C GLU A 111 -28.33 3.28 41.68
N ILE A 112 -27.20 4.01 41.60
CA ILE A 112 -26.63 4.43 40.32
C ILE A 112 -26.20 3.19 39.52
N SER A 113 -25.53 2.22 40.15
CA SER A 113 -25.06 1.02 39.45
C SER A 113 -26.20 0.19 38.85
N LYS A 114 -27.33 0.05 39.56
CA LYS A 114 -28.52 -0.70 39.09
C LYS A 114 -29.20 -0.07 37.88
N ARG A 115 -28.98 1.23 37.63
CA ARG A 115 -29.50 1.92 36.45
C ARG A 115 -28.71 1.58 35.19
N MET A 116 -27.51 1.03 35.31
CA MET A 116 -26.61 0.74 34.20
C MET A 116 -26.92 -0.63 33.60
N CYS A 117 -27.91 -0.67 32.72
CA CYS A 117 -28.38 -1.93 32.12
C CYS A 117 -27.82 -2.15 30.71
N THR A 118 -27.37 -1.08 30.04
CA THR A 118 -26.93 -1.13 28.64
C THR A 118 -25.56 -0.48 28.45
N THR A 119 -24.89 -0.78 27.33
CA THR A 119 -23.61 -0.15 26.98
C THR A 119 -23.71 1.38 26.90
N PRO A 120 -24.74 1.99 26.27
CA PRO A 120 -24.91 3.44 26.31
C PRO A 120 -24.97 4.01 27.73
N ASP A 121 -25.64 3.33 28.68
CA ASP A 121 -25.69 3.77 30.07
C ASP A 121 -24.28 3.76 30.70
N LEU A 122 -23.51 2.70 30.44
CA LEU A 122 -22.13 2.57 30.93
C LEU A 122 -21.20 3.65 30.37
N LEU A 123 -21.33 3.97 29.08
CA LEU A 123 -20.55 5.03 28.42
C LEU A 123 -20.97 6.43 28.89
N ASP A 124 -22.26 6.67 29.13
CA ASP A 124 -22.73 7.92 29.76
C ASP A 124 -22.15 8.06 31.16
N LEU A 125 -22.19 6.99 31.96
CA LEU A 125 -21.59 6.97 33.29
C LEU A 125 -20.09 7.22 33.24
N SER A 126 -19.35 6.59 32.32
CA SER A 126 -17.90 6.78 32.22
C SER A 126 -17.53 8.23 31.88
N ARG A 127 -18.28 8.87 30.97
CA ARG A 127 -18.09 10.28 30.61
C ARG A 127 -18.36 11.20 31.80
N ARG A 128 -19.41 10.94 32.58
CA ARG A 128 -19.71 11.71 33.81
C ARG A 128 -18.67 11.50 34.91
N LEU A 129 -18.05 10.32 34.93
CA LEU A 129 -16.95 9.99 35.84
C LEU A 129 -15.58 10.45 35.34
N ASP A 130 -15.50 11.00 34.12
CA ASP A 130 -14.25 11.41 33.48
C ASP A 130 -13.24 10.25 33.47
N LEU A 131 -13.70 9.10 32.95
CA LEU A 131 -12.92 7.88 32.79
C LEU A 131 -12.72 7.57 31.30
N ALA A 132 -11.50 7.22 30.92
CA ALA A 132 -11.19 6.78 29.56
C ALA A 132 -11.69 5.34 29.31
N ALA A 133 -11.96 4.98 28.06
CA ALA A 133 -12.35 3.63 27.64
C ALA A 133 -11.33 2.55 28.06
N SER A 134 -10.04 2.87 28.01
CA SER A 134 -8.96 2.00 28.50
C SER A 134 -9.09 1.69 29.99
N GLU A 135 -9.60 2.62 30.79
CA GLU A 135 -9.85 2.40 32.22
C GLU A 135 -11.05 1.49 32.46
N ILE A 136 -12.08 1.59 31.61
CA ILE A 136 -13.24 0.69 31.62
C ILE A 136 -12.74 -0.73 31.39
N LEU A 137 -11.95 -0.94 30.34
CA LEU A 137 -11.42 -2.26 29.99
C LEU A 137 -10.49 -2.84 31.05
N GLN A 138 -9.68 -2.00 31.70
CA GLN A 138 -8.86 -2.45 32.81
C GLN A 138 -9.73 -3.01 33.94
N VAL A 139 -10.82 -2.32 34.30
CA VAL A 139 -11.76 -2.82 35.33
C VAL A 139 -12.47 -4.08 34.84
N MET A 140 -12.91 -4.12 33.58
CA MET A 140 -13.56 -5.29 32.99
C MET A 140 -12.68 -6.53 33.02
N SER A 141 -11.39 -6.39 32.70
CA SER A 141 -10.44 -7.50 32.68
C SER A 141 -10.25 -8.17 34.06
N ILE A 142 -10.56 -7.44 35.14
CA ILE A 142 -10.45 -7.90 36.52
C ILE A 142 -11.80 -8.40 37.06
N SER A 143 -12.90 -7.78 36.61
CA SER A 143 -14.22 -7.91 37.25
C SER A 143 -15.18 -8.84 36.52
N VAL A 144 -14.90 -9.16 35.26
CA VAL A 144 -15.75 -9.98 34.41
C VAL A 144 -14.92 -11.12 33.81
N SER A 145 -15.49 -12.32 33.82
CA SER A 145 -14.89 -13.47 33.18
C SER A 145 -15.20 -13.46 31.68
N PHE A 146 -14.14 -13.52 30.86
CA PHE A 146 -14.25 -13.61 29.41
C PHE A 146 -13.68 -14.95 28.93
N PRO A 147 -14.52 -15.97 28.69
CA PRO A 147 -14.07 -17.20 28.06
C PRO A 147 -13.43 -16.92 26.70
N PRO A 148 -12.39 -17.67 26.29
CA PRO A 148 -11.76 -17.47 24.98
C PRO A 148 -12.73 -17.54 23.80
N THR A 149 -13.81 -18.32 23.91
CA THR A 149 -14.87 -18.41 22.90
C THR A 149 -15.64 -17.10 22.75
N LEU A 150 -15.95 -16.42 23.85
CA LEU A 150 -16.61 -15.11 23.85
C LEU A 150 -15.68 -14.04 23.27
N ILE A 151 -14.41 -14.03 23.67
CA ILE A 151 -13.40 -13.11 23.13
C ILE A 151 -13.28 -13.26 21.61
N ARG A 152 -13.22 -14.50 21.13
CA ARG A 152 -13.17 -14.79 19.70
C ARG A 152 -14.42 -14.25 18.97
N HIS A 153 -15.60 -14.36 19.58
CA HIS A 153 -16.83 -13.84 19.00
C HIS A 153 -16.80 -12.32 18.88
N ILE A 154 -16.42 -11.62 19.96
CA ILE A 154 -16.24 -10.17 20.00
C ILE A 154 -15.28 -9.70 18.89
N VAL A 155 -14.12 -10.35 18.78
CA VAL A 155 -13.12 -10.01 17.74
C VAL A 155 -13.67 -10.23 16.34
N LEU A 156 -14.50 -11.26 16.13
CA LEU A 156 -15.12 -11.49 14.82
C LEU A 156 -16.14 -10.41 14.47
N GLU A 157 -16.93 -9.93 15.42
CA GLU A 157 -17.86 -8.82 15.17
C GLU A 157 -17.10 -7.54 14.83
N MET A 158 -16.01 -7.24 15.55
CA MET A 158 -15.13 -6.10 15.26
C MET A 158 -14.53 -6.17 13.84
N LEU A 159 -14.03 -7.35 13.45
CA LEU A 159 -13.48 -7.57 12.10
C LEU A 159 -14.55 -7.45 11.01
N GLN A 160 -15.75 -7.97 11.24
CA GLN A 160 -16.85 -7.89 10.29
C GLN A 160 -17.30 -6.45 10.07
N GLU A 161 -17.41 -5.67 11.15
CA GLU A 161 -17.76 -4.26 11.05
C GLU A 161 -16.67 -3.46 10.35
N TRP A 162 -15.41 -3.70 10.69
CA TRP A 162 -14.28 -3.06 10.01
C TRP A 162 -14.27 -3.37 8.50
N VAL A 163 -14.56 -4.61 8.09
CA VAL A 163 -14.70 -4.97 6.66
C VAL A 163 -15.90 -4.25 6.02
N ARG A 164 -17.02 -4.10 6.73
CA ARG A 164 -18.20 -3.35 6.27
C ARG A 164 -17.87 -1.87 5.99
N HIS A 165 -16.89 -1.32 6.69
CA HIS A 165 -16.37 0.03 6.50
C HIS A 165 -15.21 0.14 5.51
N GLY A 166 -14.97 -0.88 4.69
CA GLY A 166 -13.95 -0.85 3.64
C GLY A 166 -12.61 -1.45 4.04
N GLY A 167 -12.55 -2.24 5.11
CA GLY A 167 -11.35 -2.98 5.50
C GLY A 167 -10.80 -3.87 4.38
N THR A 168 -9.49 -3.78 4.11
CA THR A 168 -8.82 -4.43 2.98
C THR A 168 -7.96 -5.62 3.40
N ARG A 169 -7.73 -6.57 2.48
CA ARG A 169 -6.87 -7.73 2.72
C ARG A 169 -5.43 -7.33 3.04
N ARG A 170 -4.85 -6.35 2.33
CA ARG A 170 -3.52 -5.78 2.63
C ARG A 170 -3.41 -5.31 4.07
N ARG A 171 -4.38 -4.52 4.54
CA ARG A 171 -4.37 -4.01 5.91
C ARG A 171 -4.51 -5.12 6.95
N LEU A 172 -5.33 -6.13 6.68
CA LEU A 172 -5.46 -7.28 7.57
C LEU A 172 -4.14 -8.06 7.69
N LEU A 173 -3.39 -8.19 6.58
CA LEU A 173 -2.07 -8.82 6.57
C LEU A 173 -1.05 -8.06 7.43
N GLU A 174 -0.98 -6.74 7.30
CA GLU A 174 -0.11 -5.88 8.11
C GLU A 174 -0.40 -6.03 9.60
N ILE A 175 -1.68 -6.05 9.97
CA ILE A 175 -2.11 -6.27 11.36
C ILE A 175 -1.72 -7.68 11.81
N ALA A 176 -2.00 -8.72 11.03
CA ALA A 176 -1.63 -10.10 11.39
C ALA A 176 -0.11 -10.24 11.60
N GLN A 177 0.71 -9.58 10.77
CA GLN A 177 2.17 -9.54 10.93
C GLN A 177 2.60 -8.79 12.20
N ALA A 178 2.03 -7.61 12.47
CA ALA A 178 2.34 -6.82 13.66
C ALA A 178 2.06 -7.58 14.97
N PHE A 179 0.95 -8.32 15.00
CA PHE A 179 0.55 -9.16 16.13
C PHE A 179 1.22 -10.55 16.14
N ARG A 180 2.05 -10.86 15.13
CA ARG A 180 2.74 -12.16 14.96
C ARG A 180 1.79 -13.36 14.84
N PHE A 181 0.62 -13.14 14.25
CA PHE A 181 -0.33 -14.19 13.88
C PHE A 181 0.13 -14.88 12.59
N ASN A 182 1.31 -15.51 12.64
CA ASN A 182 2.04 -15.98 11.44
C ASN A 182 1.25 -16.95 10.56
N ASP A 183 0.44 -17.84 11.15
CA ASP A 183 -0.36 -18.78 10.36
C ASP A 183 -1.45 -18.05 9.58
N ALA A 184 -2.17 -17.11 10.23
CA ALA A 184 -3.16 -16.26 9.57
C ALA A 184 -2.51 -15.35 8.51
N ALA A 185 -1.37 -14.74 8.82
CA ALA A 185 -0.63 -13.91 7.87
C ALA A 185 -0.18 -14.71 6.63
N GLY A 186 0.23 -15.97 6.80
CA GLY A 186 0.63 -16.82 5.69
C GLY A 186 -0.53 -17.13 4.76
N GLU A 187 -1.68 -17.51 5.31
CA GLU A 187 -2.89 -17.76 4.53
C GLU A 187 -3.39 -16.50 3.79
N ILE A 188 -3.38 -15.34 4.45
CA ILE A 188 -3.76 -14.08 3.83
C ILE A 188 -2.80 -13.73 2.69
N ALA A 189 -1.49 -13.86 2.90
CA ALA A 189 -0.49 -13.57 1.86
C ALA A 189 -0.63 -14.51 0.67
N THR A 190 -0.85 -15.81 0.90
CA THR A 190 -1.14 -16.78 -0.17
C THR A 190 -2.40 -16.39 -0.93
N ALA A 191 -3.47 -15.97 -0.24
CA ALA A 191 -4.70 -15.53 -0.89
C ALA A 191 -4.51 -14.25 -1.70
N MET A 192 -3.67 -13.30 -1.25
CA MET A 192 -3.33 -12.08 -1.99
C MET A 192 -2.55 -12.39 -3.26
N GLU A 193 -1.53 -13.25 -3.18
CA GLU A 193 -0.67 -13.60 -4.32
C GLU A 193 -1.45 -14.21 -5.49
N HIS A 194 -2.51 -14.97 -5.19
CA HIS A 194 -3.39 -15.57 -6.21
C HIS A 194 -4.62 -14.72 -6.53
N HIS A 195 -4.75 -13.52 -5.96
CA HIS A 195 -5.96 -12.71 -6.11
C HIS A 195 -5.97 -12.00 -7.47
N PRO A 196 -6.97 -12.22 -8.34
CA PRO A 196 -6.98 -11.63 -9.68
C PRO A 196 -7.09 -10.10 -9.69
N GLY A 197 -7.64 -9.51 -8.61
CA GLY A 197 -7.74 -8.06 -8.45
C GLY A 197 -6.52 -7.39 -7.80
N PHE A 198 -5.49 -8.14 -7.38
CA PHE A 198 -4.25 -7.54 -6.90
C PHE A 198 -3.32 -7.34 -8.09
N LEU A 199 -3.02 -6.09 -8.42
CA LEU A 199 -2.25 -5.74 -9.63
C LEU A 199 -0.75 -5.63 -9.37
N ASP A 200 -0.33 -5.39 -8.13
CA ASP A 200 1.07 -5.28 -7.78
C ASP A 200 1.74 -6.67 -7.74
N PRO A 201 2.84 -6.92 -8.49
CA PRO A 201 3.74 -8.04 -8.30
C PRO A 201 4.05 -8.25 -6.84
N PHE A 202 3.74 -9.46 -6.37
CA PHE A 202 3.74 -9.81 -4.98
C PHE A 202 4.23 -11.22 -4.79
N SER A 203 5.07 -11.40 -3.78
CA SER A 203 5.47 -12.71 -3.29
C SER A 203 5.56 -12.68 -1.78
N HIS A 204 5.54 -13.87 -1.18
CA HIS A 204 5.75 -14.00 0.25
C HIS A 204 6.59 -15.23 0.58
N SER A 205 7.22 -15.19 1.75
CA SER A 205 7.98 -16.31 2.29
C SER A 205 7.94 -16.27 3.81
N ILE A 206 8.09 -17.44 4.43
CA ILE A 206 8.15 -17.56 5.89
C ILE A 206 9.63 -17.64 6.26
N ILE A 207 10.14 -16.59 6.90
CA ILE A 207 11.54 -16.49 7.29
C ILE A 207 11.67 -16.81 8.78
N ASN A 208 12.69 -17.58 9.12
CA ASN A 208 13.03 -17.98 10.47
C ASN A 208 14.54 -17.86 10.72
N HIS A 209 15.05 -18.45 11.80
CA HIS A 209 16.47 -18.42 12.14
C HIS A 209 17.37 -19.08 11.09
N ASP A 210 16.88 -20.04 10.32
CA ASP A 210 17.64 -20.73 9.27
C ASP A 210 17.83 -19.85 8.02
N GLY A 211 17.18 -18.68 8.00
CA GLY A 211 17.20 -17.76 6.87
C GLY A 211 16.03 -18.02 5.93
N GLY A 212 16.21 -17.67 4.67
CA GLY A 212 15.22 -17.90 3.62
C GLY A 212 15.49 -17.03 2.40
N GLU A 213 14.65 -17.18 1.40
CA GLU A 213 14.73 -16.44 0.14
C GLU A 213 13.34 -15.92 -0.22
N LEU A 214 13.29 -14.70 -0.75
CA LEU A 214 12.11 -14.12 -1.41
C LEU A 214 12.45 -13.88 -2.88
N LYS A 215 11.51 -14.20 -3.77
CA LYS A 215 11.68 -14.09 -5.22
C LYS A 215 10.41 -13.51 -5.85
N LEU A 216 10.61 -12.55 -6.74
CA LEU A 216 9.63 -12.18 -7.76
C LEU A 216 10.26 -12.54 -9.10
N ASP A 217 10.07 -13.79 -9.53
CA ASP A 217 10.74 -14.34 -10.72
C ASP A 217 10.34 -13.59 -11.99
N GLU A 218 9.10 -13.07 -12.07
CA GLU A 218 8.60 -12.26 -13.19
C GLU A 218 9.40 -10.96 -13.41
N LEU A 219 10.07 -10.46 -12.36
CA LEU A 219 10.82 -9.20 -12.37
C LEU A 219 12.31 -9.41 -12.10
N ASP A 220 12.80 -10.66 -12.07
CA ASP A 220 14.18 -11.00 -11.71
C ASP A 220 14.64 -10.45 -10.34
N ILE A 221 13.73 -10.20 -9.41
CA ILE A 221 14.06 -9.67 -8.07
C ILE A 221 14.27 -10.81 -7.08
N ARG A 222 15.37 -10.73 -6.31
CA ARG A 222 15.69 -11.71 -5.28
C ARG A 222 16.21 -11.07 -4.00
N VAL A 223 15.75 -11.60 -2.86
CA VAL A 223 16.25 -11.23 -1.53
C VAL A 223 16.63 -12.52 -0.79
N SER A 224 17.92 -12.66 -0.49
CA SER A 224 18.46 -13.80 0.25
C SER A 224 18.80 -13.40 1.68
N ILE A 225 18.17 -14.05 2.65
CA ILE A 225 18.35 -13.80 4.08
C ILE A 225 19.17 -14.96 4.66
N PRO A 226 20.41 -14.73 5.13
CA PRO A 226 21.27 -15.82 5.59
C PRO A 226 20.86 -16.37 6.96
N ALA A 227 21.28 -17.61 7.24
CA ALA A 227 21.10 -18.23 8.54
C ALA A 227 21.69 -17.39 9.68
N GLY A 228 20.90 -17.21 10.73
CA GLY A 228 21.21 -16.37 11.89
C GLY A 228 20.99 -14.87 11.69
N ALA A 229 20.43 -14.43 10.55
CA ALA A 229 20.00 -13.04 10.36
C ALA A 229 18.79 -12.67 11.24
N ILE A 230 17.94 -13.65 11.56
CA ILE A 230 16.79 -13.51 12.45
C ILE A 230 17.07 -14.21 13.80
N PRO A 231 16.64 -13.63 14.94
CA PRO A 231 16.79 -14.26 16.26
C PRO A 231 16.16 -15.66 16.33
N LYS A 232 16.79 -16.56 17.10
CA LYS A 232 16.27 -17.90 17.32
C LYS A 232 14.90 -17.86 18.01
N GLY A 233 13.95 -18.67 17.51
CA GLY A 233 12.57 -18.71 18.02
C GLY A 233 11.64 -17.69 17.38
N MET A 234 12.14 -16.81 16.50
CA MET A 234 11.31 -15.94 15.70
C MET A 234 10.97 -16.59 14.36
N ARG A 235 9.69 -16.48 13.98
CA ARG A 235 9.13 -16.85 12.68
C ARG A 235 8.32 -15.65 12.21
N SER A 236 8.47 -15.26 10.95
CA SER A 236 7.73 -14.13 10.38
C SER A 236 7.38 -14.39 8.93
N VAL A 237 6.15 -14.07 8.56
CA VAL A 237 5.73 -13.98 7.16
C VAL A 237 6.25 -12.67 6.62
N VAL A 238 7.14 -12.74 5.63
CA VAL A 238 7.73 -11.59 4.95
C VAL A 238 7.15 -11.54 3.55
N THR A 239 6.67 -10.36 3.15
CA THR A 239 6.17 -10.12 1.81
C THR A 239 7.14 -9.21 1.06
N LEU A 240 7.12 -9.33 -0.26
CA LEU A 240 7.86 -8.51 -1.19
C LEU A 240 6.88 -8.04 -2.26
N SER A 241 6.84 -6.73 -2.51
CA SER A 241 5.99 -6.15 -3.53
C SER A 241 6.69 -5.03 -4.28
N VAL A 242 6.36 -4.90 -5.55
CA VAL A 242 6.67 -3.72 -6.36
C VAL A 242 5.36 -2.93 -6.45
N PRO A 243 5.23 -1.76 -5.79
CA PRO A 243 4.00 -1.00 -5.84
C PRO A 243 3.91 -0.21 -7.15
N ASN A 244 2.77 -0.31 -7.84
CA ASN A 244 2.45 0.52 -9.00
C ASN A 244 2.42 2.02 -8.68
N ARG A 245 1.95 2.36 -7.48
CA ARG A 245 1.93 3.71 -6.94
C ARG A 245 2.69 3.69 -5.62
N CYS A 246 3.89 4.28 -5.62
CA CYS A 246 4.68 4.35 -4.41
C CYS A 246 4.04 5.35 -3.44
N SER A 247 3.37 4.86 -2.40
CA SER A 247 2.69 5.67 -1.38
C SER A 247 3.64 6.68 -0.72
N SER A 248 4.91 6.30 -0.56
CA SER A 248 5.97 7.18 -0.07
C SER A 248 6.84 7.66 -1.24
N LYS A 249 6.69 8.93 -1.68
CA LYS A 249 7.62 9.53 -2.65
C LYS A 249 9.06 9.44 -2.10
N ILE A 250 9.93 8.71 -2.78
CA ILE A 250 11.34 8.62 -2.37
C ILE A 250 11.96 10.00 -2.54
N PRO A 251 12.61 10.57 -1.50
CA PRO A 251 13.27 11.86 -1.60
C PRO A 251 14.58 11.72 -2.37
N LEU A 252 14.48 11.62 -3.70
CA LEU A 252 15.63 11.64 -4.58
C LEU A 252 16.38 12.97 -4.41
N LYS A 253 17.71 12.93 -4.50
CA LYS A 253 18.50 14.16 -4.60
C LYS A 253 18.18 14.89 -5.89
N ASP A 254 18.35 16.20 -5.89
CA ASP A 254 18.11 17.02 -7.09
C ASP A 254 18.95 16.49 -8.27
N GLY A 255 18.26 16.11 -9.34
CA GLY A 255 18.86 15.55 -10.54
C GLY A 255 19.23 14.07 -10.46
N ASP A 256 18.96 13.36 -9.37
CA ASP A 256 19.04 11.89 -9.39
C ASP A 256 17.84 11.31 -10.16
N VAL A 257 18.06 10.20 -10.86
CA VAL A 257 17.01 9.41 -11.52
C VAL A 257 16.97 8.02 -10.92
N LEU A 258 15.77 7.44 -10.77
CA LEU A 258 15.65 6.03 -10.36
C LEU A 258 16.26 5.11 -11.42
N ILE A 259 16.91 4.04 -10.97
CA ILE A 259 17.55 3.07 -11.88
C ILE A 259 17.15 1.62 -11.60
N THR A 260 16.42 1.39 -10.51
CA THR A 260 15.78 0.10 -10.18
C THR A 260 14.30 0.36 -9.85
N PRO A 261 13.42 -0.66 -9.94
CA PRO A 261 12.08 -0.56 -9.37
C PRO A 261 12.16 -0.20 -7.87
N VAL A 262 11.11 0.44 -7.38
CA VAL A 262 10.91 0.61 -5.94
C VAL A 262 10.33 -0.68 -5.39
N ILE A 263 10.90 -1.16 -4.29
CA ILE A 263 10.52 -2.45 -3.73
C ILE A 263 10.18 -2.24 -2.27
N GLU A 264 9.01 -2.70 -1.87
CA GLU A 264 8.55 -2.71 -0.47
C GLU A 264 8.63 -4.12 0.09
N CYS A 265 9.04 -4.23 1.35
CA CYS A 265 9.04 -5.49 2.06
C CYS A 265 8.52 -5.30 3.49
N SER A 266 7.69 -6.25 3.95
CA SER A 266 6.97 -6.10 5.22
C SER A 266 7.85 -6.29 6.46
N PHE A 267 9.12 -6.67 6.29
CA PHE A 267 10.00 -6.96 7.42
C PHE A 267 10.59 -5.69 8.02
N THR A 268 9.99 -5.25 9.14
CA THR A 268 10.32 -3.98 9.79
C THR A 268 11.53 -4.03 10.72
N GLN A 269 11.96 -5.21 11.15
CA GLN A 269 13.06 -5.36 12.11
C GLN A 269 14.42 -5.26 11.43
N LYS A 270 15.44 -4.83 12.19
CA LYS A 270 16.83 -4.86 11.71
C LYS A 270 17.37 -6.28 11.78
N LEU A 271 17.95 -6.77 10.69
CA LEU A 271 18.60 -8.07 10.65
C LEU A 271 19.94 -8.09 11.42
N LEU A 272 20.23 -9.19 12.09
CA LEU A 272 21.50 -9.44 12.80
C LEU A 272 22.67 -9.64 11.83
N LYS A 273 22.40 -10.21 10.67
CA LYS A 273 23.34 -10.37 9.54
C LYS A 273 22.70 -9.75 8.30
N PRO A 274 23.49 -9.12 7.41
CA PRO A 274 22.92 -8.49 6.23
C PRO A 274 22.31 -9.52 5.29
N ALA A 275 21.18 -9.19 4.68
CA ALA A 275 20.63 -9.89 3.53
C ALA A 275 21.31 -9.42 2.25
N THR A 276 21.33 -10.27 1.24
CA THR A 276 21.75 -9.94 -0.13
C THR A 276 20.51 -9.65 -0.97
N VAL A 277 20.48 -8.49 -1.61
CA VAL A 277 19.38 -8.05 -2.48
C VAL A 277 19.91 -7.92 -3.90
N SER A 278 19.25 -8.56 -4.86
CA SER A 278 19.59 -8.55 -6.29
C SER A 278 18.41 -7.99 -7.08
N LEU A 279 18.61 -6.87 -7.77
CA LEU A 279 17.57 -6.13 -8.50
C LEU A 279 17.97 -5.91 -9.96
N PRO A 280 17.01 -5.91 -10.91
CA PRO A 280 17.27 -5.43 -12.25
C PRO A 280 17.51 -3.92 -12.23
N HIS A 281 18.40 -3.44 -13.12
CA HIS A 281 18.58 -2.00 -13.34
C HIS A 281 18.49 -1.61 -14.81
N CYS A 282 18.36 -0.30 -15.05
CA CYS A 282 18.22 0.25 -16.40
C CYS A 282 19.38 1.16 -16.84
N ILE A 283 20.52 1.13 -16.14
CA ILE A 283 21.72 1.82 -16.60
C ILE A 283 22.37 1.01 -17.72
N HIS A 284 22.56 1.63 -18.88
CA HIS A 284 23.47 1.12 -19.89
C HIS A 284 24.93 1.48 -19.53
N PRO A 285 25.88 0.54 -19.68
CA PRO A 285 27.30 0.84 -19.51
C PRO A 285 27.78 1.72 -20.68
N GLU A 286 27.53 3.03 -20.62
CA GLU A 286 28.13 3.97 -21.56
C GLU A 286 29.63 4.13 -21.27
N GLN A 287 30.40 4.05 -22.36
CA GLN A 287 31.86 3.85 -22.45
C GLN A 287 32.73 5.05 -22.02
N ASN A 288 32.24 5.96 -21.19
CA ASN A 288 33.04 7.09 -20.72
C ASN A 288 33.67 6.78 -19.36
N GLN A 289 34.96 6.43 -19.40
CA GLN A 289 35.79 6.11 -18.24
C GLN A 289 35.98 7.30 -17.25
N ASP A 290 35.55 8.51 -17.61
CA ASP A 290 35.86 9.74 -16.89
C ASP A 290 34.73 10.30 -16.02
N ASP A 291 33.48 9.84 -16.18
CA ASP A 291 32.36 10.27 -15.32
C ASP A 291 32.09 9.22 -14.24
N LEU A 292 32.53 9.52 -13.01
CA LEU A 292 32.20 8.73 -11.82
C LEU A 292 30.68 8.67 -11.64
N ILE A 293 30.06 7.56 -12.04
CA ILE A 293 28.64 7.30 -11.77
C ILE A 293 28.44 7.24 -10.26
N CYS A 294 27.78 8.26 -9.70
CA CYS A 294 27.41 8.29 -8.29
C CYS A 294 26.06 7.57 -8.14
N LEU A 295 26.11 6.40 -7.50
CA LEU A 295 24.91 5.63 -7.19
C LEU A 295 24.47 5.94 -5.77
N SER A 296 23.16 6.08 -5.54
CA SER A 296 22.61 6.25 -4.19
C SER A 296 21.58 5.17 -3.90
N LEU A 297 21.78 4.42 -2.81
CA LEU A 297 20.79 3.49 -2.27
C LEU A 297 19.92 4.21 -1.24
N TYR A 298 18.61 4.16 -1.45
CA TYR A 298 17.61 4.64 -0.52
C TYR A 298 16.95 3.48 0.20
N THR A 299 16.72 3.65 1.49
CA THR A 299 15.95 2.70 2.30
C THR A 299 15.08 3.43 3.29
N LYS A 300 13.88 2.92 3.50
CA LYS A 300 13.00 3.41 4.57
C LYS A 300 13.54 2.93 5.92
N LEU A 301 13.59 3.85 6.88
CA LEU A 301 14.01 3.60 8.26
C LEU A 301 12.84 3.67 9.24
N GLY A 302 11.73 4.26 8.81
CA GLY A 302 10.50 4.44 9.56
C GLY A 302 9.52 5.32 8.78
N PRO A 303 8.35 5.65 9.38
CA PRO A 303 7.38 6.55 8.76
C PRO A 303 8.03 7.88 8.34
N GLY A 304 7.88 8.27 7.07
CA GLY A 304 8.42 9.51 6.49
C GLY A 304 9.95 9.68 6.54
N THR A 305 10.70 8.66 7.00
CA THR A 305 12.14 8.75 7.24
C THR A 305 12.90 7.81 6.33
N PHE A 306 13.74 8.39 5.47
CA PHE A 306 14.58 7.66 4.54
C PHE A 306 16.04 7.82 4.92
N GLY A 307 16.79 6.73 4.84
CA GLY A 307 18.23 6.79 4.84
C GLY A 307 18.77 6.65 3.43
N TYR A 308 19.86 7.35 3.15
CA TYR A 308 20.60 7.20 1.91
C TYR A 308 22.06 6.80 2.17
N ARG A 309 22.61 6.04 1.23
CA ARG A 309 24.02 5.64 1.18
C ARG A 309 24.54 5.86 -0.25
N SER A 310 25.56 6.69 -0.39
CA SER A 310 26.32 6.78 -1.64
C SER A 310 27.15 5.51 -1.82
N LEU A 311 27.09 4.97 -3.03
CA LEU A 311 27.74 3.73 -3.44
C LEU A 311 28.71 4.07 -4.56
N LEU A 312 29.94 3.61 -4.39
CA LEU A 312 30.98 3.72 -5.42
C LEU A 312 31.06 2.35 -6.11
N PRO A 313 30.83 2.28 -7.44
CA PRO A 313 30.97 1.04 -8.19
C PRO A 313 32.35 0.40 -7.95
N ASN A 314 32.39 -0.93 -7.80
CA ASN A 314 33.62 -1.74 -7.79
C ASN A 314 34.67 -1.45 -6.69
N SER A 315 34.37 -0.62 -5.69
CA SER A 315 35.25 -0.37 -4.53
C SER A 315 34.65 -0.85 -3.20
N SER A 316 33.34 -1.04 -3.14
CA SER A 316 32.62 -1.53 -1.97
C SER A 316 32.46 -3.05 -2.05
N ARG A 317 32.92 -3.79 -1.04
CA ARG A 317 32.75 -5.25 -0.97
C ARG A 317 31.28 -5.71 -0.93
N ASP A 318 30.39 -4.80 -0.51
CA ASP A 318 28.98 -5.09 -0.26
C ASP A 318 28.07 -4.61 -1.42
N PHE A 319 28.65 -4.24 -2.56
CA PHE A 319 27.93 -3.68 -3.71
C PHE A 319 28.58 -4.09 -5.03
N HIS A 320 27.81 -4.71 -5.91
CA HIS A 320 28.26 -5.16 -7.22
C HIS A 320 27.23 -4.77 -8.29
N ILE A 321 27.68 -4.20 -9.40
CA ILE A 321 26.86 -3.92 -10.57
C ILE A 321 27.35 -4.78 -11.73
N SER A 322 26.44 -5.54 -12.32
CA SER A 322 26.67 -6.34 -13.52
C SER A 322 25.99 -5.67 -14.72
N GLU A 323 25.87 -6.36 -15.85
CA GLU A 323 25.23 -5.79 -17.05
C GLU A 323 23.74 -5.48 -16.82
N ASP A 324 23.00 -6.40 -16.21
CA ASP A 324 21.55 -6.28 -16.04
C ASP A 324 21.10 -6.17 -14.58
N MET A 325 21.98 -6.53 -13.64
CA MET A 325 21.63 -6.71 -12.23
C MET A 325 22.55 -5.92 -11.30
N VAL A 326 21.96 -5.38 -10.24
CA VAL A 326 22.68 -4.81 -9.12
C VAL A 326 22.47 -5.66 -7.88
N GLU A 327 23.57 -5.96 -7.18
CA GLU A 327 23.56 -6.71 -5.93
C GLU A 327 24.12 -5.87 -4.80
N PHE A 328 23.43 -5.85 -3.66
CA PHE A 328 23.90 -5.15 -2.47
C PHE A 328 23.50 -5.83 -1.16
N SER A 329 24.29 -5.58 -0.11
CA SER A 329 24.00 -6.08 1.23
C SER A 329 23.29 -5.03 2.11
N THR A 330 22.26 -5.45 2.85
CA THR A 330 21.49 -4.56 3.75
C THR A 330 20.99 -5.25 5.01
N HIS A 331 20.89 -4.49 6.11
CA HIS A 331 20.28 -4.93 7.37
C HIS A 331 18.81 -4.52 7.50
N HIS A 332 18.31 -3.70 6.58
CA HIS A 332 16.97 -3.12 6.63
C HIS A 332 16.21 -3.57 5.40
N LEU A 333 15.03 -4.17 5.62
CA LEU A 333 14.21 -4.74 4.55
C LEU A 333 12.85 -4.04 4.37
N GLN A 334 12.74 -2.74 4.66
CA GLN A 334 11.44 -2.07 4.59
C GLN A 334 11.11 -1.58 3.18
N LEU A 335 12.08 -0.91 2.55
CA LEU A 335 11.94 -0.37 1.20
C LEU A 335 13.33 -0.21 0.60
N TRP A 336 13.49 -0.46 -0.69
CA TRP A 336 14.72 -0.17 -1.42
C TRP A 336 14.45 0.47 -2.78
N ALA A 337 15.34 1.37 -3.15
CA ALA A 337 15.46 1.88 -4.50
C ALA A 337 16.88 2.40 -4.71
N LEU A 338 17.40 2.28 -5.93
CA LEU A 338 18.64 2.92 -6.31
C LEU A 338 18.37 4.07 -7.26
N SER A 339 19.18 5.11 -7.12
CA SER A 339 19.27 6.20 -8.09
C SER A 339 20.68 6.33 -8.65
N SER A 340 20.76 7.04 -9.77
CA SER A 340 22.00 7.51 -10.40
C SER A 340 21.93 9.01 -10.62
N SER A 341 23.05 9.71 -10.42
CA SER A 341 23.20 11.10 -10.85
C SER A 341 23.29 11.24 -12.38
N ASN A 342 23.69 10.17 -13.07
CA ASN A 342 23.77 10.11 -14.52
C ASN A 342 22.46 9.57 -15.10
N PHE A 343 21.63 10.50 -15.58
CA PHE A 343 20.34 10.22 -16.20
C PHE A 343 20.43 9.83 -17.68
N ARG A 344 21.54 10.17 -18.36
CA ARG A 344 21.73 9.90 -19.79
C ARG A 344 21.85 8.40 -20.08
N GLY A 345 22.32 7.64 -19.09
CA GLY A 345 22.38 6.18 -19.16
C GLY A 345 21.04 5.46 -19.00
N VAL A 346 19.93 6.18 -18.77
CA VAL A 346 18.58 5.59 -18.63
C VAL A 346 17.85 5.65 -19.98
N GLN A 347 17.39 4.48 -20.44
CA GLN A 347 16.64 4.34 -21.69
C GLN A 347 15.14 4.20 -21.40
N PHE A 348 14.38 5.24 -21.75
CA PHE A 348 12.93 5.30 -21.63
C PHE A 348 12.26 4.59 -22.82
N THR A 349 11.03 4.12 -22.61
CA THR A 349 10.20 3.57 -23.67
C THR A 349 8.97 4.44 -23.93
N CYS A 350 8.62 4.58 -25.19
CA CYS A 350 7.36 5.12 -25.65
C CYS A 350 6.62 4.01 -26.39
N GLU A 351 5.56 3.50 -25.78
CA GLU A 351 4.74 2.41 -26.28
C GLU A 351 3.47 2.98 -26.89
N VAL A 352 3.19 2.58 -28.13
CA VAL A 352 2.00 3.04 -28.86
C VAL A 352 1.05 1.89 -29.04
N PHE A 353 -0.16 2.07 -28.55
CA PHE A 353 -1.24 1.10 -28.58
C PHE A 353 -2.31 1.57 -29.56
N GLN A 354 -2.68 0.69 -30.48
CA GLN A 354 -3.77 0.92 -31.43
C GLN A 354 -4.92 -0.07 -31.15
N PRO A 355 -6.19 0.33 -31.37
CA PRO A 355 -7.30 -0.60 -31.24
C PRO A 355 -7.22 -1.66 -32.36
N ARG A 356 -7.42 -2.91 -31.98
CA ARG A 356 -7.43 -4.07 -32.88
C ARG A 356 -8.79 -4.21 -33.57
N PHE A 357 -9.86 -4.02 -32.81
CA PHE A 357 -11.24 -4.02 -33.29
C PHE A 357 -11.94 -2.75 -32.83
N MET A 358 -12.81 -2.23 -33.68
CA MET A 358 -13.69 -1.13 -33.35
C MET A 358 -15.06 -1.29 -33.99
N LEU A 359 -16.08 -0.79 -33.29
CA LEU A 359 -17.39 -0.56 -33.86
C LEU A 359 -17.33 0.58 -34.88
N SER A 360 -18.14 0.48 -35.94
CA SER A 360 -18.28 1.51 -36.99
C SER A 360 -18.65 2.90 -36.47
N SER A 361 -19.22 2.99 -35.26
CA SER A 361 -19.60 4.23 -34.58
C SER A 361 -18.48 4.87 -33.75
N GLN A 362 -17.38 4.16 -33.49
CA GLN A 362 -16.29 4.64 -32.64
C GLN A 362 -15.25 5.42 -33.46
N LYS A 363 -14.67 6.47 -32.87
CA LYS A 363 -13.50 7.15 -33.45
C LYS A 363 -12.23 6.41 -33.04
N PRO A 364 -11.28 6.20 -33.95
CA PRO A 364 -10.08 5.45 -33.63
C PRO A 364 -9.18 6.29 -32.75
N THR A 365 -8.88 5.79 -31.55
CA THR A 365 -8.07 6.50 -30.57
C THR A 365 -6.84 5.65 -30.27
N MET A 366 -5.64 6.16 -30.57
CA MET A 366 -4.39 5.54 -30.15
C MET A 366 -4.08 5.95 -28.72
N ARG A 367 -3.52 5.03 -27.93
CA ARG A 367 -3.00 5.30 -26.60
C ARG A 367 -1.47 5.32 -26.68
N ILE A 368 -0.86 6.39 -26.20
CA ILE A 368 0.60 6.51 -26.14
C ILE A 368 0.99 6.54 -24.68
N CYS A 369 1.92 5.66 -24.29
CA CYS A 369 2.44 5.56 -22.94
C CYS A 369 3.95 5.83 -22.95
N ILE A 370 4.41 6.80 -22.16
CA ILE A 370 5.83 6.92 -21.85
C ILE A 370 6.08 6.23 -20.51
N ALA A 371 6.94 5.21 -20.54
CA ALA A 371 7.30 4.44 -19.37
C ALA A 371 8.78 4.63 -19.00
N HIS A 372 8.99 4.79 -17.69
CA HIS A 372 10.31 4.64 -17.10
C HIS A 372 10.68 3.15 -17.11
N PRO A 373 11.91 2.75 -17.46
CA PRO A 373 12.30 1.34 -17.59
C PRO A 373 12.22 0.53 -16.27
N CYS A 374 12.17 1.22 -15.13
CA CYS A 374 11.94 0.61 -13.82
C CYS A 374 10.46 0.35 -13.52
N ASN A 375 9.56 0.95 -14.30
CA ASN A 375 8.12 0.72 -14.23
C ASN A 375 7.75 -0.31 -15.30
N ARG A 376 8.23 -1.55 -15.14
CA ARG A 376 7.88 -2.66 -16.03
C ARG A 376 6.51 -3.19 -15.67
N TYR A 377 5.47 -2.48 -16.08
CA TYR A 377 4.11 -3.02 -16.13
C TYR A 377 3.52 -2.98 -17.54
N PRO A 378 4.05 -3.78 -18.49
CA PRO A 378 3.32 -4.04 -19.73
C PRO A 378 1.94 -4.66 -19.42
N ASP A 379 1.85 -5.54 -18.42
CA ASP A 379 0.65 -6.34 -18.15
C ASP A 379 -0.53 -5.58 -17.55
N ASP A 380 -0.33 -4.48 -16.82
CA ASP A 380 -1.46 -3.66 -16.32
C ASP A 380 -2.16 -2.89 -17.43
N MET A 381 -1.44 -2.54 -18.51
CA MET A 381 -2.07 -1.96 -19.71
C MET A 381 -2.89 -3.02 -20.46
N TYR A 382 -2.44 -4.28 -20.47
CA TYR A 382 -3.22 -5.39 -21.03
C TYR A 382 -4.39 -5.81 -20.12
N ARG A 383 -4.30 -5.68 -18.78
CA ARG A 383 -5.35 -6.13 -17.83
C ARG A 383 -6.45 -5.11 -17.51
N ARG A 384 -6.29 -3.82 -17.82
CA ARG A 384 -7.43 -2.86 -17.77
C ARG A 384 -8.56 -3.19 -18.76
N GLN A 385 -8.44 -4.27 -19.55
CA GLN A 385 -9.41 -4.78 -20.52
C GLN A 385 -10.61 -5.53 -19.87
N GLY A 386 -11.03 -5.12 -18.67
CA GLY A 386 -12.04 -5.83 -17.87
C GLY A 386 -13.50 -5.42 -18.10
N THR A 387 -13.78 -4.41 -18.90
CA THR A 387 -15.14 -3.98 -19.24
C THR A 387 -15.42 -4.21 -20.72
N LEU A 388 -16.54 -4.86 -21.03
CA LEU A 388 -17.10 -5.16 -22.37
C LEU A 388 -17.29 -3.93 -23.30
N MET A 389 -16.83 -2.74 -22.91
CA MET A 389 -17.03 -1.45 -23.58
C MET A 389 -15.73 -0.77 -24.02
N GLU A 390 -14.55 -1.26 -23.64
CA GLU A 390 -13.27 -0.71 -24.11
C GLU A 390 -12.73 -1.47 -25.35
N PRO A 391 -12.14 -0.77 -26.34
CA PRO A 391 -11.52 -1.41 -27.49
C PRO A 391 -10.38 -2.35 -27.06
N PHE A 392 -10.21 -3.49 -27.74
CA PHE A 392 -9.02 -4.32 -27.55
C PHE A 392 -7.81 -3.62 -28.15
N TYR A 393 -6.84 -3.23 -27.33
CA TYR A 393 -5.62 -2.56 -27.78
C TYR A 393 -4.48 -3.55 -28.04
N GLN A 394 -3.73 -3.34 -29.11
CA GLN A 394 -2.47 -4.03 -29.41
C GLN A 394 -1.32 -3.03 -29.51
N VAL A 395 -0.13 -3.45 -29.08
CA VAL A 395 1.09 -2.64 -29.23
C VAL A 395 1.46 -2.57 -30.71
N ALA A 396 1.44 -1.37 -31.27
CA ALA A 396 1.85 -1.08 -32.63
C ALA A 396 3.37 -0.92 -32.75
N THR A 397 3.99 -0.24 -31.77
CA THR A 397 5.45 -0.04 -31.74
C THR A 397 5.94 0.29 -30.33
N VAL A 398 7.23 0.06 -30.10
CA VAL A 398 7.95 0.46 -28.88
C VAL A 398 9.19 1.24 -29.31
N ILE A 399 9.23 2.52 -28.96
CA ILE A 399 10.34 3.43 -29.28
C ILE A 399 11.19 3.61 -28.03
N LYS A 400 12.50 3.39 -28.14
CA LYS A 400 13.45 3.61 -27.05
C LYS A 400 14.19 4.91 -27.25
N PHE A 401 14.35 5.71 -26.19
CA PHE A 401 15.06 6.99 -26.25
C PHE A 401 15.72 7.33 -24.92
N SER A 402 16.71 8.23 -24.95
CA SER A 402 17.38 8.77 -23.76
C SER A 402 17.15 10.27 -23.66
N LEU A 403 17.09 10.80 -22.45
CA LEU A 403 16.94 12.24 -22.22
C LEU A 403 18.27 12.97 -22.42
N GLU A 404 18.22 14.17 -22.98
CA GLU A 404 19.35 15.08 -23.13
C GLU A 404 19.41 16.13 -22.02
N SER A 405 18.25 16.52 -21.47
CA SER A 405 18.08 17.59 -20.48
C SER A 405 17.23 17.12 -19.30
N LYS A 406 17.42 17.71 -18.12
CA LYS A 406 16.58 17.48 -16.93
C LYS A 406 15.53 18.58 -16.77
N GLU A 407 15.78 19.72 -17.41
CA GLU A 407 15.05 20.96 -17.27
C GLU A 407 13.98 21.12 -18.35
N ASP A 408 14.24 20.59 -19.54
CA ASP A 408 13.34 20.70 -20.68
C ASP A 408 12.34 19.54 -20.69
N ASP A 409 11.05 19.86 -20.69
CA ASP A 409 9.98 18.87 -20.84
C ASP A 409 9.99 18.22 -22.23
N LEU A 410 9.50 16.97 -22.30
CA LEU A 410 9.36 16.28 -23.57
C LEU A 410 8.17 16.85 -24.34
N LYS A 411 8.33 16.97 -25.66
CA LYS A 411 7.28 17.28 -26.60
C LYS A 411 7.06 16.07 -27.49
N LEU A 412 5.89 15.47 -27.36
CA LEU A 412 5.42 14.42 -28.25
C LEU A 412 4.64 15.08 -29.36
N VAL A 413 5.10 14.92 -30.59
CA VAL A 413 4.48 15.50 -31.78
C VAL A 413 4.03 14.35 -32.67
N CYS A 414 2.73 14.23 -32.85
CA CYS A 414 2.12 13.31 -33.81
C CYS A 414 1.78 14.11 -35.07
N LEU A 415 2.35 13.68 -36.20
CA LEU A 415 2.10 14.27 -37.52
C LEU A 415 1.27 13.28 -38.34
N SER A 416 0.07 13.70 -38.75
CA SER A 416 -0.72 13.06 -39.79
C SER A 416 -0.84 14.00 -41.02
N ASP A 417 -1.30 13.48 -42.15
CA ASP A 417 -1.41 14.25 -43.41
C ASP A 417 -2.31 15.51 -43.29
N SER A 418 -3.17 15.57 -42.26
CA SER A 418 -4.15 16.65 -42.09
C SER A 418 -4.06 17.39 -40.75
N GLU A 419 -3.41 16.83 -39.73
CA GLU A 419 -3.37 17.44 -38.39
C GLU A 419 -2.04 17.18 -37.66
N GLN A 420 -1.61 18.17 -36.88
CA GLN A 420 -0.51 18.06 -35.93
C GLN A 420 -1.09 18.11 -34.51
N VAL A 421 -0.85 17.07 -33.74
CA VAL A 421 -1.22 17.02 -32.31
C VAL A 421 0.05 17.00 -31.49
N GLN A 422 0.12 17.85 -30.47
CA GLN A 422 1.27 17.96 -29.58
C GLN A 422 0.85 17.75 -28.14
N LYS A 423 1.66 16.99 -27.40
CA LYS A 423 1.54 16.81 -25.94
C LYS A 423 2.87 17.12 -25.28
N THR A 424 2.82 17.84 -24.15
CA THR A 424 3.99 18.07 -23.30
C THR A 424 3.95 17.10 -22.13
N VAL A 425 5.07 16.41 -21.88
CA VAL A 425 5.24 15.47 -20.77
C VAL A 425 6.34 15.99 -19.83
N PRO A 426 6.01 16.25 -18.54
CA PRO A 426 6.99 16.77 -17.60
C PRO A 426 8.13 15.79 -17.33
N VAL A 427 9.38 16.19 -17.62
CA VAL A 427 10.53 15.28 -17.43
C VAL A 427 10.75 14.92 -15.96
N ARG A 428 10.47 15.86 -15.05
CA ARG A 428 10.51 15.60 -13.59
C ARG A 428 9.66 14.41 -13.14
N CYS A 429 8.52 14.18 -13.79
CA CYS A 429 7.64 13.06 -13.46
C CYS A 429 8.28 11.74 -13.92
N LEU A 430 8.80 11.72 -15.16
CA LEU A 430 9.51 10.58 -15.72
C LEU A 430 10.74 10.21 -14.90
N LEU A 431 11.55 11.19 -14.46
CA LEU A 431 12.73 10.94 -13.63
C LEU A 431 12.41 10.34 -12.26
N ASN A 432 11.21 10.60 -11.74
CA ASN A 432 10.70 10.01 -10.51
C ASN A 432 10.08 8.62 -10.71
N GLY A 433 10.14 8.07 -11.93
CA GLY A 433 9.56 6.77 -12.27
C GLY A 433 8.06 6.79 -12.57
N GLU A 434 7.43 7.98 -12.66
CA GLU A 434 6.03 8.10 -13.05
C GLU A 434 5.86 7.82 -14.56
N CYS A 435 4.69 7.30 -14.94
CA CYS A 435 4.31 7.11 -16.34
C CYS A 435 3.29 8.17 -16.76
N ASP A 436 3.35 8.58 -18.03
CA ASP A 436 2.33 9.44 -18.64
C ASP A 436 1.62 8.66 -19.75
N THR A 437 0.30 8.68 -19.74
CA THR A 437 -0.55 8.05 -20.76
C THR A 437 -1.53 9.08 -21.28
N PHE A 438 -1.63 9.19 -22.60
CA PHE A 438 -2.61 10.05 -23.24
C PHE A 438 -3.18 9.39 -24.49
N GLU A 439 -4.34 9.89 -24.87
CA GLU A 439 -5.12 9.41 -26.00
C GLU A 439 -5.04 10.39 -27.16
N LEU A 440 -4.92 9.85 -28.36
CA LEU A 440 -4.80 10.60 -29.61
C LEU A 440 -5.85 10.11 -30.60
N LEU A 441 -6.68 11.02 -31.09
CA LEU A 441 -7.63 10.70 -32.16
C LEU A 441 -6.86 10.48 -33.46
N SER A 442 -7.06 9.31 -34.06
CA SER A 442 -6.62 8.99 -35.41
C SER A 442 -7.65 9.52 -36.40
N SER A 443 -7.19 10.33 -37.37
CA SER A 443 -8.03 10.82 -38.45
C SER A 443 -8.19 9.75 -39.53
N HIS A 444 -9.15 8.84 -39.38
CA HIS A 444 -9.62 7.98 -40.47
C HIS A 444 -10.55 8.79 -41.39
N ALA A 445 -9.99 9.71 -42.17
CA ALA A 445 -10.70 10.20 -43.35
C ALA A 445 -10.63 9.11 -44.43
N GLU A 446 -11.70 8.90 -45.21
CA GLU A 446 -11.65 8.06 -46.41
C GLU A 446 -10.54 8.60 -47.33
N GLY A 447 -9.42 7.89 -47.40
CA GLY A 447 -8.22 8.31 -48.14
C GLY A 447 -7.09 8.96 -47.32
N GLY A 448 -7.17 8.99 -45.98
CA GLY A 448 -6.14 9.54 -45.09
C GLY A 448 -4.88 8.67 -44.93
N ALA A 449 -3.85 9.25 -44.30
CA ALA A 449 -2.54 8.64 -44.06
C ALA A 449 -2.64 7.22 -43.49
N LYS A 450 -1.98 6.25 -44.13
CA LYS A 450 -1.88 4.87 -43.62
C LYS A 450 -0.89 4.71 -42.45
N SER A 451 -0.26 5.81 -42.05
CA SER A 451 0.75 5.85 -40.98
C SER A 451 0.77 7.21 -40.30
N ILE A 452 1.05 7.23 -39.00
CA ILE A 452 1.33 8.45 -38.23
C ILE A 452 2.83 8.54 -37.99
N CYS A 453 3.42 9.73 -38.13
CA CYS A 453 4.78 9.96 -37.67
C CYS A 453 4.75 10.48 -36.22
N LEU A 454 5.36 9.73 -35.30
CA LEU A 454 5.55 10.14 -33.92
C LEU A 454 6.98 10.65 -33.75
N ARG A 455 7.11 11.90 -33.31
CA ARG A 455 8.38 12.51 -32.90
C ARG A 455 8.40 12.75 -31.40
N ILE A 456 9.51 12.42 -30.79
CA ILE A 456 9.83 12.71 -29.40
C ILE A 456 10.92 13.78 -29.41
N GLU A 457 10.60 14.97 -28.95
CA GLU A 457 11.49 16.13 -28.96
C GLU A 457 11.79 16.59 -27.53
N GLN A 458 12.99 17.12 -27.32
CA GLN A 458 13.37 17.77 -26.07
C GLN A 458 14.20 19.01 -26.37
N GLY A 459 13.73 20.17 -25.92
CA GLY A 459 14.33 21.45 -26.31
C GLY A 459 14.31 21.64 -27.83
N THR A 460 15.49 21.65 -28.46
CA THR A 460 15.68 21.74 -29.92
C THR A 460 16.04 20.40 -30.57
N SER A 461 16.21 19.34 -29.78
CA SER A 461 16.68 18.04 -30.25
C SER A 461 15.52 17.09 -30.51
N THR A 462 15.61 16.30 -31.57
CA THR A 462 14.71 15.17 -31.83
C THR A 462 15.36 13.91 -31.25
N LEU A 463 14.79 13.39 -30.15
CA LEU A 463 15.30 12.21 -29.45
C LEU A 463 14.97 10.92 -30.20
N ALA A 464 13.78 10.86 -30.80
CA ALA A 464 13.34 9.74 -31.62
C ALA A 464 12.28 10.18 -32.63
N GLU A 465 12.24 9.53 -33.78
CA GLU A 465 11.21 9.69 -34.80
C GLU A 465 10.87 8.32 -35.39
N GLN A 466 9.59 7.97 -35.45
CA GLN A 466 9.14 6.67 -35.96
C GLN A 466 7.84 6.82 -36.73
N GLN A 467 7.77 6.16 -37.90
CA GLN A 467 6.51 5.96 -38.60
C GLN A 467 5.78 4.74 -38.04
N ILE A 468 4.50 4.93 -37.71
CA ILE A 468 3.63 3.96 -37.06
C ILE A 468 2.52 3.60 -38.05
N PRO A 469 2.47 2.36 -38.56
CA PRO A 469 1.39 1.93 -39.44
C PRO A 469 0.07 1.87 -38.66
N ILE A 470 -1.02 2.29 -39.30
CA ILE A 470 -2.37 2.17 -38.73
C ILE A 470 -3.01 0.91 -39.30
N SER A 471 -3.31 -0.06 -38.43
CA SER A 471 -3.98 -1.31 -38.80
C SER A 471 -5.11 -1.59 -37.82
N ILE A 472 -6.32 -1.14 -38.17
CA ILE A 472 -7.55 -1.32 -37.38
C ILE A 472 -8.49 -2.19 -38.21
N GLU A 473 -8.94 -3.31 -37.66
CA GLU A 473 -9.97 -4.15 -38.28
C GLU A 473 -11.35 -3.61 -37.87
N VAL A 474 -12.24 -3.43 -38.85
CA VAL A 474 -13.65 -3.11 -38.59
C VAL A 474 -14.34 -4.42 -38.21
N GLU A 475 -15.03 -4.45 -37.07
CA GLU A 475 -15.81 -5.63 -36.67
C GLU A 475 -16.87 -5.90 -37.76
N PRO A 476 -17.00 -7.15 -38.26
CA PRO A 476 -18.01 -7.45 -39.26
C PRO A 476 -19.40 -7.14 -38.67
N ASP A 477 -20.21 -6.39 -39.42
CA ASP A 477 -21.63 -6.28 -39.09
C ASP A 477 -22.20 -7.70 -39.13
N ASP A 478 -22.51 -8.27 -37.97
CA ASP A 478 -23.39 -9.44 -37.89
C ASP A 478 -24.75 -8.98 -38.41
N GLU A 479 -24.94 -9.06 -39.73
CA GLU A 479 -26.26 -9.04 -40.33
C GLU A 479 -27.03 -10.20 -39.72
N VAL A 480 -27.88 -9.86 -38.73
CA VAL A 480 -29.02 -10.67 -38.32
C VAL A 480 -29.86 -10.86 -39.57
N SER A 481 -29.61 -11.98 -40.26
CA SER A 481 -30.48 -12.48 -41.31
C SER A 481 -31.74 -13.01 -40.63
N ASP A 482 -32.73 -12.14 -40.49
CA ASP A 482 -34.12 -12.55 -40.33
C ASP A 482 -34.50 -13.41 -41.55
N THR A 483 -34.62 -14.71 -41.34
CA THR A 483 -35.50 -15.60 -42.14
C THR A 483 -36.20 -16.61 -41.25
#